data_AF-A0A7S3E1L6-F1
#
_entry.id   AF-A0A7S3E1L6-F1
#
_cell.length_a   1.000
_cell.length_b   1.000
_cell.length_c   1.000
_cell.angle_alpha   90.00
_cell.angle_beta   90.00
_cell.angle_gamma   90.00
#
_symmetry.space_group_name_H-M   'P 1'
#
loop_
_entity.id
_entity.type
_entity.pdbx_description
1 polymer ?
#
loop_
_entity_poly.entity_id
_entity_poly.type
_entity_poly.pdbx_seq_one_letter_code
_entity_poly.pdbx_strand_id
1 'polypeptide(L)'
;NTSDEANAQIIYIQGGKDTCRHNTDHEDLFRQESFFHYLFGVEEPDCCGIIEADTCRTTLFVPKLPEAFAVWLGTIPSLDTFKSKYGVDNVMYSDALAEEIKRLDP
;
A
#
# COMPACT_ATOMS: atom_id res chain seq x y z
N ASN A 1 -37.09 1.71 16.29
CA ASN A 1 -36.38 0.51 15.81
C ASN A 1 -35.45 0.93 14.70
N THR A 2 -34.37 1.61 15.07
CA THR A 2 -33.29 1.99 14.16
C THR A 2 -32.15 1.10 14.58
N SER A 3 -31.94 0.00 13.86
CA SER A 3 -30.66 -0.69 13.90
C SER A 3 -29.64 0.30 13.33
N ASP A 4 -28.71 0.77 14.15
CA ASP A 4 -27.55 1.52 13.70
C ASP A 4 -26.87 0.70 12.60
N GLU A 5 -26.99 1.12 11.35
CA GLU A 5 -26.15 0.64 10.26
C GLU A 5 -24.74 1.11 10.60
N ALA A 6 -23.86 0.18 10.98
CA ALA A 6 -22.48 0.49 11.31
C ALA A 6 -21.74 0.88 10.03
N ASN A 7 -21.72 2.19 9.73
CA ASN A 7 -20.90 2.72 8.63
C ASN A 7 -19.42 2.48 8.95
N ALA A 8 -18.74 1.71 8.09
CA ALA A 8 -17.36 1.32 8.30
C ALA A 8 -16.42 2.49 7.98
N GLN A 9 -15.82 3.11 9.00
CA GLN A 9 -14.90 4.21 8.76
C GLN A 9 -13.53 3.70 8.33
N ILE A 10 -13.06 4.16 7.18
CA ILE A 10 -11.75 3.80 6.63
C ILE A 10 -10.85 5.02 6.47
N ILE A 11 -9.57 4.84 6.80
CA ILE A 11 -8.52 5.82 6.54
C ILE A 11 -7.72 5.31 5.36
N TYR A 12 -7.74 6.05 4.26
CA TYR A 12 -6.88 5.80 3.11
C TYR A 12 -5.67 6.74 3.15
N ILE A 13 -4.49 6.17 2.96
CA ILE A 13 -3.25 6.94 2.84
C ILE A 13 -2.42 6.44 1.66
N GLN A 14 -2.00 7.38 0.83
CA GLN A 14 -1.14 7.11 -0.32
C GLN A 14 0.33 7.35 0.07
N GLY A 15 1.18 6.38 -0.20
CA GLY A 15 2.63 6.54 -0.07
C GLY A 15 3.22 7.42 -1.16
N GLY A 16 4.52 7.67 -1.02
CA GLY A 16 5.35 8.32 -2.01
C GLY A 16 5.42 7.52 -3.30
N LYS A 17 5.50 8.25 -4.41
CA LYS A 17 5.71 7.69 -5.75
C LYS A 17 7.16 7.88 -6.14
N ASP A 18 7.66 6.99 -6.98
CA ASP A 18 8.98 7.19 -7.55
C ASP A 18 8.97 8.36 -8.53
N THR A 19 10.07 9.12 -8.57
CA THR A 19 10.20 10.30 -9.42
C THR A 19 11.55 10.34 -10.11
N CYS A 20 11.52 10.61 -11.40
CA CYS A 20 12.73 10.85 -12.16
C CYS A 20 13.12 12.34 -12.17
N ARG A 21 14.40 12.60 -12.35
CA ARG A 21 14.93 13.95 -12.48
C ARG A 21 14.43 14.61 -13.77
N HIS A 22 13.41 15.45 -13.65
CA HIS A 22 12.77 16.12 -14.79
C HIS A 22 12.28 15.12 -15.85
N ASN A 23 12.78 15.23 -17.08
CA ASN A 23 12.43 14.36 -18.21
C ASN A 23 13.53 13.32 -18.50
N THR A 24 14.48 13.12 -17.59
CA THR A 24 15.51 12.08 -17.74
C THR A 24 15.05 10.78 -17.10
N ASP A 25 15.70 9.69 -17.45
CA ASP A 25 15.55 8.34 -16.87
C ASP A 25 16.35 8.15 -15.57
N HIS A 26 16.73 9.25 -14.91
CA HIS A 26 17.52 9.22 -13.69
C HIS A 26 16.58 9.21 -12.49
N GLU A 27 16.43 8.04 -11.86
CA GLU A 27 15.70 7.85 -10.61
C GLU A 27 16.46 8.49 -9.44
N ASP A 28 15.78 9.32 -8.66
CA ASP A 28 16.34 9.86 -7.42
C ASP A 28 16.23 8.82 -6.30
N LEU A 29 17.06 8.93 -5.26
CA LEU A 29 16.95 8.03 -4.10
C LEU A 29 15.59 8.21 -3.42
N PHE A 30 14.76 7.17 -3.50
CA PHE A 30 13.42 7.21 -2.95
C PHE A 30 13.43 7.38 -1.43
N ARG A 31 12.59 8.31 -0.95
CA ARG A 31 12.29 8.50 0.47
C ARG A 31 10.78 8.58 0.64
N GLN A 32 10.27 7.75 1.53
CA GLN A 32 8.84 7.64 1.80
C GLN A 32 8.23 8.95 2.35
N GLU A 33 6.95 9.15 2.06
CA GLU A 33 6.13 10.19 2.68
C GLU A 33 6.06 9.97 4.21
N SER A 34 6.13 11.05 4.99
CA SER A 34 6.38 10.96 6.43
C SER A 34 5.22 10.34 7.20
N PHE A 35 3.97 10.64 6.85
CA PHE A 35 2.80 10.03 7.51
C PHE A 35 2.68 8.54 7.16
N PHE A 36 2.91 8.19 5.89
CA PHE A 36 2.90 6.79 5.46
C PHE A 36 4.01 5.98 6.14
N HIS A 37 5.22 6.53 6.21
CA HIS A 37 6.34 5.90 6.90
C HIS A 37 6.07 5.76 8.40
N TYR A 38 5.46 6.76 9.04
CA TYR A 38 5.10 6.69 10.46
C TYR A 38 4.11 5.56 10.76
N LEU A 39 3.12 5.34 9.88
CA LEU A 39 2.06 4.35 10.10
C LEU A 39 2.48 2.93 9.70
N PHE A 40 3.19 2.77 8.58
CA PHE A 40 3.47 1.46 7.98
C PHE A 40 4.96 1.08 7.96
N GLY A 41 5.87 2.04 8.12
CA GLY A 41 7.31 1.80 8.02
C GLY A 41 7.80 1.34 6.64
N VAL A 42 6.95 1.46 5.61
CA VAL A 42 7.22 0.95 4.26
C VAL A 42 8.27 1.80 3.55
N GLU A 43 9.24 1.15 2.92
CA GLU A 43 10.34 1.79 2.21
C GLU A 43 10.15 1.77 0.69
N GLU A 44 9.28 0.92 0.15
CA GLU A 44 9.04 0.82 -1.29
C GLU A 44 8.11 1.93 -1.81
N PRO A 45 8.33 2.40 -3.06
CA PRO A 45 7.47 3.39 -3.71
C PRO A 45 6.15 2.80 -4.20
N ASP A 46 5.21 3.68 -4.54
CA ASP A 46 3.92 3.35 -5.17
C ASP A 46 3.01 2.43 -4.34
N CYS A 47 3.24 2.37 -3.04
CA CYS A 47 2.38 1.72 -2.08
C CYS A 47 1.23 2.63 -1.61
N CYS A 48 0.13 2.01 -1.17
CA CYS A 48 -0.91 2.69 -0.41
C CYS A 48 -1.42 1.80 0.72
N GLY A 49 -2.12 2.39 1.67
CA GLY A 49 -2.58 1.70 2.88
C GLY A 49 -4.00 2.08 3.22
N ILE A 50 -4.76 1.11 3.73
CA ILE A 50 -6.06 1.30 4.34
C ILE A 50 -5.98 0.88 5.81
N ILE A 51 -6.57 1.69 6.68
CA ILE A 51 -6.76 1.38 8.10
C ILE A 51 -8.25 1.45 8.40
N GLU A 52 -8.84 0.35 8.86
CA GLU A 52 -10.20 0.32 9.39
C GLU A 52 -10.22 0.94 10.80
N ALA A 53 -11.02 1.96 11.02
CA ALA A 53 -11.02 2.70 12.29
C ALA A 53 -11.58 1.88 13.46
N ASP A 54 -12.55 1.00 13.21
CA ASP A 54 -13.24 0.23 14.25
C ASP A 54 -12.43 -0.99 14.71
N THR A 55 -11.74 -1.65 13.77
CA THR A 55 -11.01 -2.90 14.02
C THR A 55 -9.50 -2.69 14.12
N CYS A 56 -9.00 -1.51 13.77
CA CYS A 56 -7.58 -1.21 13.55
C CYS A 56 -6.90 -2.14 12.55
N ARG A 57 -7.67 -2.80 11.67
CA ARG A 57 -7.10 -3.67 10.63
C ARG A 57 -6.37 -2.85 9.58
N THR A 58 -5.18 -3.31 9.24
CA THR A 58 -4.29 -2.67 8.29
C THR A 58 -4.16 -3.49 7.02
N THR A 59 -4.46 -2.87 5.88
CA THR A 59 -4.25 -3.48 4.56
C THR A 59 -3.23 -2.65 3.78
N LEU A 60 -2.11 -3.27 3.44
CA LEU A 60 -1.08 -2.68 2.59
C LEU A 60 -1.30 -3.07 1.14
N PHE A 61 -1.23 -2.12 0.23
CA PHE A 61 -1.30 -2.34 -1.20
C PHE A 61 0.05 -2.09 -1.83
N VAL A 62 0.57 -3.08 -2.55
CA VAL A 62 1.88 -3.02 -3.22
C VAL A 62 1.71 -3.04 -4.74
N PRO A 63 2.58 -2.36 -5.50
CA PRO A 63 2.52 -2.40 -6.96
C PRO A 63 2.81 -3.81 -7.48
N LYS A 64 2.06 -4.24 -8.50
CA LYS A 64 2.34 -5.49 -9.20
C LYS A 64 3.46 -5.27 -10.20
N LEU A 65 4.67 -5.72 -9.86
CA LEU A 65 5.84 -5.60 -10.73
C LEU A 65 5.83 -6.67 -11.85
N PRO A 66 6.08 -6.29 -13.10
CA PRO A 66 6.30 -7.25 -14.19
C PRO A 66 7.52 -8.14 -13.95
N GLU A 67 7.49 -9.38 -14.45
CA GLU A 67 8.60 -10.35 -14.27
C GLU A 67 9.95 -9.84 -14.79
N ALA A 68 9.95 -8.99 -15.82
CA ALA A 68 11.15 -8.37 -16.37
C ALA A 68 11.93 -7.52 -15.35
N PHE A 69 11.26 -6.99 -14.31
CA PHE A 69 11.92 -6.23 -13.25
C PHE A 69 12.84 -7.11 -12.40
N ALA A 70 12.65 -8.43 -12.38
CA ALA A 70 13.50 -9.32 -11.62
C ALA A 70 14.97 -9.29 -12.09
N VAL A 71 15.19 -8.93 -13.36
CA VAL A 71 16.53 -8.80 -13.95
C VAL A 71 17.28 -7.59 -13.38
N TRP A 72 16.56 -6.52 -13.02
CA TRP A 72 17.13 -5.23 -12.62
C TRP A 72 17.12 -5.02 -11.11
N LEU A 73 16.01 -5.37 -10.45
CA LEU A 73 15.78 -5.17 -9.02
C LEU A 73 16.09 -6.41 -8.16
N GLY A 74 16.34 -7.56 -8.81
CA GLY A 74 16.53 -8.84 -8.14
C GLY A 74 15.21 -9.55 -7.83
N THR A 75 15.18 -10.39 -6.80
CA THR A 75 14.01 -11.23 -6.50
C THR A 75 12.78 -10.37 -6.18
N ILE A 76 11.70 -10.55 -6.96
CA ILE A 76 10.42 -9.91 -6.68
C ILE A 76 9.84 -10.52 -5.39
N PRO A 77 9.70 -9.74 -4.30
CA PRO A 77 9.15 -10.24 -3.05
C PRO A 77 7.67 -10.63 -3.21
N SER A 78 7.28 -11.73 -2.56
CA SER A 78 5.89 -12.17 -2.52
C SER A 78 5.06 -11.30 -1.55
N LEU A 79 3.73 -11.33 -1.69
CA LEU A 79 2.83 -10.64 -0.75
C LEU A 79 3.03 -11.09 0.70
N ASP A 80 3.30 -12.38 0.92
CA ASP A 80 3.59 -12.93 2.26
C ASP A 80 4.91 -12.41 2.83
N THR A 81 5.89 -12.14 1.96
CA THR A 81 7.15 -11.51 2.35
C THR A 81 6.91 -10.10 2.85
N PHE A 82 6.10 -9.30 2.14
CA PHE A 82 5.69 -7.97 2.58
C PHE A 82 4.91 -7.99 3.88
N LYS A 83 3.97 -8.93 4.01
CA LYS A 83 3.18 -9.12 5.22
C LYS A 83 4.06 -9.39 6.44
N SER A 84 5.03 -10.28 6.27
CA SER A 84 5.97 -10.65 7.33
C SER A 84 6.97 -9.53 7.63
N LYS A 85 7.41 -8.78 6.61
CA LYS A 85 8.35 -7.65 6.75
C LYS A 85 7.73 -6.49 7.53
N TYR A 86 6.48 -6.13 7.22
CA TYR A 86 5.81 -4.95 7.76
C TYR A 86 4.82 -5.24 8.89
N GLY A 87 4.54 -6.50 9.19
CA GLY A 87 3.66 -6.87 10.31
C GLY A 87 2.21 -6.42 10.13
N VAL A 88 1.75 -6.24 8.89
CA VAL A 88 0.39 -5.82 8.57
C VAL A 88 -0.58 -7.01 8.52
N ASP A 89 -1.89 -6.75 8.70
CA ASP A 89 -2.89 -7.82 8.72
C ASP A 89 -3.11 -8.43 7.33
N ASN A 90 -3.12 -7.59 6.30
CA ASN A 90 -3.34 -8.00 4.93
C ASN A 90 -2.44 -7.27 3.95
N VAL A 91 -2.04 -7.94 2.87
CA VAL A 91 -1.29 -7.35 1.76
C VAL A 91 -1.95 -7.73 0.45
N MET A 92 -2.22 -6.74 -0.38
CA MET A 92 -2.86 -6.92 -1.68
C MET A 92 -2.10 -6.16 -2.76
N TYR A 93 -2.40 -6.43 -4.02
CA TYR A 93 -1.87 -5.62 -5.12
C TYR A 93 -2.69 -4.34 -5.29
N SER A 94 -2.07 -3.28 -5.79
CA SER A 94 -2.70 -1.97 -5.97
C SER A 94 -3.91 -1.95 -6.93
N ASP A 95 -4.02 -2.93 -7.82
CA ASP A 95 -5.19 -3.13 -8.70
C ASP A 95 -6.45 -3.57 -7.94
N ALA A 96 -6.30 -4.24 -6.81
CA ALA A 96 -7.40 -4.71 -5.97
C ALA A 96 -7.98 -3.61 -5.05
N LEU A 97 -7.35 -2.42 -4.98
CA LEU A 97 -7.77 -1.32 -4.11
C LEU A 97 -9.24 -0.93 -4.30
N ALA A 98 -9.68 -0.78 -5.55
CA ALA A 98 -11.04 -0.34 -5.86
C ALA A 98 -12.08 -1.38 -5.44
N GLU A 99 -11.77 -2.67 -5.56
CA GLU A 99 -12.66 -3.75 -5.14
C GLU A 99 -12.70 -3.86 -3.61
N GLU A 100 -11.57 -3.64 -2.94
CA GLU A 100 -11.50 -3.67 -1.49
C GLU A 100 -12.26 -2.51 -0.84
N ILE A 101 -12.19 -1.31 -1.41
CA ILE A 101 -12.99 -0.16 -0.94
C ILE A 101 -14.49 -0.44 -1.11
N LYS A 102 -14.91 -1.01 -2.24
CA LYS A 102 -16.33 -1.40 -2.43
C LYS A 102 -16.79 -2.47 -1.45
N ARG A 103 -15.92 -3.42 -1.11
CA ARG A 103 -16.21 -4.49 -0.14
C ARG A 103 -16.43 -3.93 1.26
N LEU A 104 -15.67 -2.89 1.61
CA LEU A 104 -15.75 -2.25 2.92
C LEU A 104 -16.99 -1.36 3.07
N ASP A 105 -17.61 -0.93 1.96
CA ASP A 105 -18.81 -0.07 1.90
C ASP A 105 -18.85 1.01 3.00
N PRO A 106 -17.86 1.92 2.99
CA PRO A 106 -17.63 2.88 4.09
C PRO A 106 -18.67 4.00 4.19
#